data_AF-A0A162RIA9-F1
#
_entry.id   AF-A0A162RIA9-F1
#
_cell.length_a   1.000
_cell.length_b   1.000
_cell.length_c   1.000
_cell.angle_alpha   90.00
_cell.angle_beta   90.00
_cell.angle_gamma   90.00
#
_symmetry.space_group_name_H-M   'P 1'
#
loop_
_entity.id
_entity.type
_entity.pdbx_description
1 polymer ?
#
loop_
_entity_poly.entity_id
_entity_poly.type
_entity_poly.pdbx_seq_one_letter_code
_entity_poly.pdbx_strand_id
1 'polypeptide(L)'
;MINKLEQTKSSLKTFLNIIYYAGLVGLIFSICTYFAFPSFISVKPSALMLVFSVGAYCCVLAIVHQLIKINDTVICKTPFIIGNVKRMKKIAAYLFIISAYVFIKDWLRFKAHIFSYTFDSSGLNTDAECLIFVLLGLFVLIVAKIFKTSIEIKNENDLTI
;
A
#
# COMPACT_ATOMS: atom_id res chain seq x y z
N MET A 1 3.62 -18.80 -27.50
CA MET A 1 3.81 -17.52 -26.78
C MET A 1 2.55 -17.06 -26.01
N ILE A 2 1.35 -17.23 -26.56
CA ILE A 2 0.06 -16.89 -25.93
C ILE A 2 -0.17 -17.60 -24.58
N ASN A 3 0.16 -18.90 -24.49
CA ASN A 3 -0.06 -19.72 -23.28
C ASN A 3 0.75 -19.24 -22.04
N LYS A 4 1.94 -18.66 -22.26
CA LYS A 4 2.82 -18.19 -21.17
C LYS A 4 2.33 -16.86 -20.57
N LEU A 5 1.73 -15.99 -21.39
CA LEU A 5 1.16 -14.71 -20.93
C LEU A 5 -0.11 -14.92 -20.11
N GLU A 6 -0.98 -15.85 -20.51
CA GLU A 6 -2.19 -16.18 -19.74
C GLU A 6 -1.86 -16.87 -18.41
N GLN A 7 -0.90 -17.80 -18.42
CA GLN A 7 -0.38 -18.44 -17.21
C GLN A 7 0.22 -17.42 -16.21
N THR A 8 1.01 -16.46 -16.69
CA THR A 8 1.63 -15.43 -15.85
C THR A 8 0.58 -14.49 -15.20
N LYS A 9 -0.46 -14.11 -15.95
CA LYS A 9 -1.55 -13.26 -15.44
C LYS A 9 -2.37 -13.95 -14.35
N SER A 10 -2.65 -15.24 -14.53
CA SER A 10 -3.36 -16.07 -13.53
C SER A 10 -2.54 -16.21 -12.24
N SER A 11 -1.22 -16.46 -12.38
CA SER A 11 -0.31 -16.58 -11.23
C SER A 11 -0.25 -15.31 -10.37
N LEU A 12 -0.20 -14.12 -10.99
CA LEU A 12 -0.15 -12.85 -10.26
C LEU A 12 -1.44 -12.59 -9.46
N LYS A 13 -2.61 -12.90 -10.05
CA LYS A 13 -3.90 -12.76 -9.36
C LYS A 13 -3.96 -13.62 -8.09
N THR A 14 -3.55 -14.88 -8.22
CA THR A 14 -3.49 -15.82 -7.09
C THR A 14 -2.58 -15.30 -5.99
N PHE A 15 -1.39 -14.81 -6.34
CA PHE A 15 -0.44 -14.25 -5.37
C PHE A 15 -1.02 -13.02 -4.63
N LEU A 16 -1.64 -12.09 -5.36
CA LEU A 16 -2.29 -10.92 -4.74
C LEU A 16 -3.43 -11.31 -3.79
N ASN A 17 -4.24 -12.32 -4.17
CA ASN A 17 -5.31 -12.83 -3.31
C ASN A 17 -4.74 -13.47 -2.03
N ILE A 18 -3.68 -14.27 -2.13
CA ILE A 18 -3.02 -14.88 -0.97
C ILE A 18 -2.55 -13.78 -0.01
N ILE A 19 -1.87 -12.75 -0.50
CA ILE A 19 -1.42 -11.62 0.33
C ILE A 19 -2.63 -10.93 0.99
N TYR A 20 -3.70 -10.69 0.25
CA TYR A 20 -4.89 -10.02 0.78
C TYR A 20 -5.54 -10.82 1.92
N TYR A 21 -5.81 -12.11 1.71
CA TYR A 21 -6.45 -12.95 2.72
C TYR A 21 -5.53 -13.26 3.89
N ALA A 22 -4.24 -13.50 3.65
CA ALA A 22 -3.26 -13.67 4.73
C ALA A 22 -3.16 -12.41 5.60
N GLY A 23 -3.14 -11.22 4.98
CA GLY A 23 -3.18 -9.96 5.71
C GLY A 23 -4.48 -9.75 6.48
N LEU A 24 -5.63 -10.12 5.90
CA LEU A 24 -6.92 -10.01 6.60
C LEU A 24 -6.99 -10.93 7.83
N VAL A 25 -6.53 -12.18 7.69
CA VAL A 25 -6.41 -13.12 8.82
C VAL A 25 -5.41 -12.58 9.86
N GLY A 26 -4.26 -12.06 9.42
CA GLY A 26 -3.26 -11.46 10.30
C GLY A 26 -3.79 -10.28 11.12
N LEU A 27 -4.61 -9.42 10.52
CA LEU A 27 -5.26 -8.30 11.22
C LEU A 27 -6.26 -8.79 12.28
N ILE A 28 -7.12 -9.74 11.92
CA ILE A 28 -8.10 -10.29 12.86
C ILE A 28 -7.37 -10.96 14.02
N PHE A 29 -6.34 -11.76 13.71
CA PHE A 29 -5.54 -12.44 14.72
C PHE A 29 -4.81 -11.45 15.65
N SER A 30 -4.24 -10.37 15.12
CA SER A 30 -3.56 -9.36 15.95
C SER A 30 -4.52 -8.61 16.87
N ILE A 31 -5.73 -8.30 16.39
CA ILE A 31 -6.79 -7.69 17.22
C ILE A 31 -7.25 -8.69 18.30
N CYS A 32 -7.53 -9.93 17.94
CA CYS A 32 -7.98 -10.96 18.89
C CYS A 32 -6.93 -11.21 19.99
N THR A 33 -5.65 -11.33 19.61
CA THR A 33 -4.56 -11.54 20.57
C THR A 33 -4.38 -10.35 21.51
N TYR A 34 -4.51 -9.12 21.01
CA TYR A 34 -4.48 -7.90 21.83
C TYR A 34 -5.53 -7.92 22.95
N PHE A 35 -6.76 -8.36 22.64
CA PHE A 35 -7.86 -8.40 23.62
C PHE A 35 -7.84 -9.65 24.52
N ALA A 36 -7.49 -10.82 23.98
CA ALA A 36 -7.52 -12.08 24.71
C ALA A 36 -6.31 -12.25 25.65
N PHE A 37 -5.15 -11.69 25.28
CA PHE A 37 -3.90 -11.88 25.98
C PHE A 37 -3.15 -10.57 26.25
N PRO A 38 -3.74 -9.62 27.01
CA PRO A 38 -3.14 -8.31 27.25
C PRO A 38 -1.81 -8.38 28.01
N SER A 39 -1.52 -9.49 28.70
CA SER A 39 -0.25 -9.74 29.41
C SER A 39 0.95 -9.97 28.49
N PHE A 40 0.75 -10.28 27.20
CA PHE A 40 1.82 -10.41 26.22
C PHE A 40 2.36 -9.07 25.71
N ILE A 41 1.73 -7.96 26.10
CA ILE A 41 2.09 -6.61 25.64
C ILE A 41 2.83 -5.89 26.75
N SER A 42 4.16 -5.82 26.63
CA SER A 42 5.03 -5.16 27.61
C SER A 42 4.77 -3.65 27.75
N VAL A 43 4.30 -2.99 26.68
CA VAL A 43 3.99 -1.55 26.68
C VAL A 43 2.62 -1.35 26.03
N LYS A 44 1.63 -0.91 26.82
CA LYS A 44 0.29 -0.64 26.30
C LYS A 44 0.32 0.62 25.42
N PRO A 45 0.00 0.52 24.12
CA PRO A 45 -0.10 1.69 23.26
C PRO A 45 -1.28 2.56 23.69
N SER A 46 -1.20 3.87 23.42
CA SER A 46 -2.37 4.74 23.58
C SER A 46 -3.48 4.32 22.61
N ALA A 47 -4.74 4.52 22.99
CA ALA A 47 -5.90 4.16 22.16
C ALA A 47 -5.82 4.83 20.76
N LEU A 48 -5.36 6.08 20.72
CA LEU A 48 -5.14 6.82 19.47
C LEU A 48 -4.11 6.12 18.57
N MET A 49 -2.97 5.70 19.12
CA MET A 49 -1.90 5.04 18.35
C MET A 49 -2.33 3.66 17.86
N LEU A 50 -3.15 2.95 18.64
CA LEU A 50 -3.76 1.69 18.23
C LEU A 50 -4.72 1.91 17.04
N VAL A 51 -5.62 2.89 17.12
CA VAL A 51 -6.54 3.21 16.01
C VAL A 51 -5.76 3.59 14.75
N PHE A 52 -4.72 4.41 14.87
CA PHE A 52 -3.88 4.76 13.71
C PHE A 52 -3.14 3.55 13.13
N SER A 53 -2.65 2.63 13.96
CA SER A 53 -1.97 1.41 13.49
C SER A 53 -2.92 0.49 12.70
N VAL A 54 -4.15 0.30 13.19
CA VAL A 54 -5.19 -0.46 12.48
C VAL A 54 -5.57 0.25 11.19
N GLY A 55 -5.72 1.58 11.21
CA GLY A 55 -5.99 2.37 10.01
C GLY A 55 -4.90 2.25 8.94
N ALA A 56 -3.63 2.30 9.33
CA ALA A 56 -2.50 2.09 8.43
C ALA A 56 -2.48 0.66 7.85
N TYR A 57 -2.77 -0.36 8.68
CA TYR A 57 -2.91 -1.74 8.22
C TYR A 57 -4.04 -1.89 7.19
N CYS A 58 -5.21 -1.30 7.45
CA CYS A 58 -6.32 -1.27 6.51
C CYS A 58 -5.94 -0.59 5.19
N CYS A 59 -5.10 0.45 5.21
CA CYS A 59 -4.59 1.07 3.99
C CYS A 59 -3.74 0.09 3.17
N VAL A 60 -2.90 -0.74 3.80
CA VAL A 60 -2.13 -1.79 3.11
C VAL A 60 -3.07 -2.79 2.42
N LEU A 61 -4.09 -3.29 3.13
CA LEU A 61 -5.09 -4.19 2.53
C LEU A 61 -5.85 -3.51 1.38
N ALA A 62 -6.19 -2.23 1.53
CA ALA A 62 -6.85 -1.46 0.49
C ALA A 62 -5.97 -1.29 -0.76
N ILE A 63 -4.64 -1.10 -0.59
CA ILE A 63 -3.67 -1.08 -1.71
C ILE A 63 -3.72 -2.41 -2.47
N VAL A 64 -3.58 -3.54 -1.77
CA VAL A 64 -3.62 -4.88 -2.40
C VAL A 64 -4.95 -5.09 -3.13
N HIS A 65 -6.06 -4.66 -2.55
CA HIS A 65 -7.36 -4.74 -3.18
C HIS A 65 -7.48 -3.88 -4.46
N GLN A 66 -6.89 -2.68 -4.49
CA GLN A 66 -6.83 -1.89 -5.72
C GLN A 66 -5.94 -2.56 -6.78
N LEU A 67 -4.83 -3.19 -6.38
CA LEU A 67 -3.95 -3.93 -7.29
C LEU A 67 -4.65 -5.13 -7.91
N ILE A 68 -5.44 -5.90 -7.15
CA ILE A 68 -6.28 -6.99 -7.67
C ILE A 68 -7.21 -6.46 -8.76
N LYS A 69 -7.93 -5.36 -8.48
CA LYS A 69 -8.85 -4.73 -9.44
C LYS A 69 -8.15 -4.22 -10.70
N ILE A 70 -6.95 -3.67 -10.58
CA ILE A 70 -6.12 -3.29 -11.74
C ILE A 70 -5.74 -4.55 -12.53
N ASN A 71 -5.25 -5.59 -11.87
CA ASN A 71 -4.87 -6.84 -12.53
C ASN A 71 -6.05 -7.51 -13.26
N ASP A 72 -7.27 -7.45 -12.69
CA ASP A 72 -8.47 -7.96 -13.35
C ASP A 72 -8.72 -7.30 -14.70
N THR A 73 -8.51 -5.98 -14.82
CA THR A 73 -8.65 -5.29 -16.11
C THR A 73 -7.53 -5.62 -17.10
N VAL A 74 -6.33 -5.95 -16.60
CA VAL A 74 -5.22 -6.43 -17.45
C VAL A 74 -5.51 -7.84 -17.97
N ILE A 75 -6.15 -8.69 -17.17
CA ILE A 75 -6.63 -10.01 -17.58
C ILE A 75 -7.72 -9.87 -18.64
N CYS A 76 -8.71 -9.00 -18.40
CA CYS A 76 -9.81 -8.71 -19.34
C CYS A 76 -9.38 -7.90 -20.59
N LYS A 77 -8.08 -7.68 -20.81
CA LYS A 77 -7.51 -6.93 -21.96
C LYS A 77 -8.05 -5.50 -22.09
N THR A 78 -8.51 -4.89 -20.99
CA THR A 78 -8.99 -3.50 -20.93
C THR A 78 -8.18 -2.67 -19.91
N PRO A 79 -6.84 -2.67 -19.96
CA PRO A 79 -6.03 -1.99 -18.96
C PRO A 79 -6.21 -0.47 -19.03
N PHE A 80 -6.35 0.11 -20.23
CA PHE A 80 -6.42 1.56 -20.47
C PHE A 80 -7.82 2.12 -20.24
N ILE A 81 -8.28 2.06 -18.99
CA ILE A 81 -9.54 2.67 -18.56
C ILE A 81 -9.31 3.70 -17.46
N ILE A 82 -10.13 4.76 -17.44
CA ILE A 82 -10.09 5.81 -16.38
C ILE A 82 -10.27 5.21 -14.98
N GLY A 83 -10.95 4.05 -14.89
CA GLY A 83 -11.06 3.28 -13.64
C GLY A 83 -9.70 2.98 -13.01
N ASN A 84 -8.70 2.57 -13.79
CA ASN A 84 -7.36 2.26 -13.28
C ASN A 84 -6.60 3.51 -12.84
N VAL A 85 -6.78 4.64 -13.53
CA VAL A 85 -6.24 5.94 -13.08
C VAL A 85 -6.77 6.30 -11.69
N LYS A 86 -8.08 6.13 -11.47
CA LYS A 86 -8.71 6.37 -10.15
C LYS A 86 -8.17 5.41 -9.09
N ARG A 87 -7.95 4.14 -9.42
CA ARG A 87 -7.39 3.13 -8.50
C ARG A 87 -5.95 3.46 -8.11
N MET A 88 -5.11 3.86 -9.07
CA MET A 88 -3.74 4.32 -8.79
C MET A 88 -3.72 5.55 -7.88
N LYS A 89 -4.58 6.55 -8.13
CA LYS A 89 -4.71 7.72 -7.23
C LYS A 89 -5.10 7.33 -5.81
N LYS A 90 -5.98 6.33 -5.64
CA LYS A 90 -6.32 5.78 -4.31
C LYS A 90 -5.11 5.10 -3.65
N ILE A 91 -4.36 4.29 -4.39
CA ILE A 91 -3.11 3.67 -3.88
C ILE A 91 -2.15 4.73 -3.36
N ALA A 92 -1.92 5.80 -4.13
CA ALA A 92 -1.08 6.91 -3.69
C ALA A 92 -1.60 7.58 -2.40
N ALA A 93 -2.91 7.83 -2.31
CA ALA A 93 -3.51 8.36 -1.08
C ALA A 93 -3.29 7.44 0.13
N TYR A 94 -3.45 6.13 -0.04
CA TYR A 94 -3.18 5.15 1.01
C TYR A 94 -1.70 5.14 1.44
N LEU A 95 -0.77 5.26 0.48
CA LEU A 95 0.67 5.38 0.78
C LEU A 95 0.99 6.65 1.57
N PHE A 96 0.36 7.78 1.27
CA PHE A 96 0.55 9.01 2.05
C PHE A 96 -0.03 8.90 3.47
N ILE A 97 -1.17 8.20 3.64
CA ILE A 97 -1.73 7.93 4.97
C ILE A 97 -0.77 7.05 5.79
N ILE A 98 -0.22 5.99 5.18
CA ILE A 98 0.79 5.14 5.82
C ILE A 98 2.03 5.95 6.18
N SER A 99 2.52 6.80 5.27
CA SER A 99 3.65 7.69 5.54
C SER A 99 3.39 8.62 6.73
N ALA A 100 2.20 9.21 6.82
CA ALA A 100 1.85 10.08 7.94
C ALA A 100 1.83 9.31 9.26
N TYR A 101 1.29 8.08 9.26
CA TYR A 101 1.32 7.21 10.42
C TYR A 101 2.76 6.88 10.86
N VAL A 102 3.61 6.44 9.93
CA VAL A 102 5.01 6.09 10.23
C VAL A 102 5.76 7.31 10.77
N PHE A 103 5.60 8.48 10.13
CA PHE A 103 6.20 9.73 10.60
C PHE A 103 5.74 10.10 12.02
N ILE A 104 4.44 10.04 12.31
CA ILE A 104 3.91 10.36 13.64
C ILE A 104 4.45 9.38 14.69
N LYS A 105 4.47 8.07 14.38
CA LYS A 105 5.01 7.02 15.25
C LYS A 105 6.47 7.29 15.58
N ASP A 106 7.30 7.60 14.58
CA ASP A 106 8.72 7.88 14.76
C ASP A 106 8.95 9.23 15.46
N TRP A 107 8.13 10.24 15.18
CA TRP A 107 8.23 11.55 15.83
C TRP A 107 7.92 11.45 17.32
N LEU A 108 6.95 10.63 17.71
CA LEU A 108 6.65 10.39 19.12
C LEU A 108 7.79 9.64 19.83
N ARG A 109 8.54 8.80 19.12
CA ARG A 109 9.65 8.02 19.67
C ARG A 109 10.95 8.82 19.77
N PHE A 110 11.35 9.49 18.69
CA PHE A 110 12.66 10.14 18.54
C PHE A 110 12.61 11.67 18.62
N LYS A 111 11.42 12.28 18.55
CA LYS A 111 11.19 13.74 18.61
C LYS A 111 12.08 14.47 17.60
N ALA A 112 12.84 15.47 18.04
CA ALA A 112 13.72 16.28 17.21
C ALA A 112 14.89 15.49 16.58
N HIS A 113 15.13 14.25 17.00
CA HIS A 113 16.18 13.38 16.44
C HIS A 113 15.66 12.49 15.29
N ILE A 114 14.46 12.74 14.77
CA ILE A 114 13.97 12.07 13.56
C ILE A 114 14.97 12.28 12.41
N PHE A 115 15.15 11.26 11.58
CA PHE A 115 16.14 11.22 10.49
C PHE A 115 17.62 11.31 10.92
N SER A 116 17.91 11.23 12.23
CA SER A 116 19.28 11.05 12.70
C SER A 116 19.66 9.57 12.72
N TYR A 117 20.95 9.29 12.62
CA TYR A 117 21.49 7.97 12.90
C TYR A 117 21.62 7.82 14.41
N THR A 118 20.85 6.91 15.00
CA THR A 118 20.99 6.56 16.41
C THR A 118 21.62 5.18 16.53
N PHE A 119 22.53 5.03 17.50
CA PHE A 119 23.11 3.74 17.86
C PHE A 119 22.55 3.36 19.22
N ASP A 120 21.86 2.23 19.29
CA ASP A 120 21.41 1.63 20.54
C ASP A 120 21.93 0.18 20.68
N SER A 121 21.53 -0.50 21.75
CA SER A 121 21.91 -1.90 21.99
C SER A 121 21.42 -2.89 20.93
N SER A 122 20.49 -2.47 20.06
CA SER A 122 19.99 -3.25 18.92
C SER A 122 20.67 -2.89 17.59
N GLY A 123 21.52 -1.85 17.56
CA GLY A 123 22.35 -1.48 16.41
C GLY A 123 22.07 -0.09 15.87
N LEU A 124 22.34 0.09 14.57
CA LEU A 124 22.06 1.33 13.84
C LEU A 124 20.55 1.44 13.57
N ASN A 125 19.90 2.42 14.17
CA ASN A 125 18.50 2.76 13.91
C ASN A 125 18.41 4.00 13.02
N THR A 126 17.55 3.93 12.00
CA THR A 126 17.21 5.03 11.10
C THR A 126 15.72 5.05 10.84
N ASP A 127 15.13 6.24 10.90
CA ASP A 127 13.67 6.44 10.89
C ASP A 127 13.19 7.07 9.57
N ALA A 128 13.88 6.75 8.48
CA ALA A 128 13.61 7.31 7.15
C ALA A 128 12.49 6.58 6.38
N GLU A 129 11.85 5.57 6.99
CA GLU A 129 10.84 4.73 6.34
C GLU A 129 9.66 5.53 5.78
N CYS A 130 9.25 6.62 6.44
CA CYS A 130 8.16 7.46 5.94
C CYS A 130 8.46 8.01 4.53
N LEU A 131 9.71 8.35 4.24
CA LEU A 131 10.13 8.89 2.93
C LEU A 131 9.93 7.86 1.82
N ILE A 132 10.11 6.57 2.09
CA ILE A 132 9.87 5.49 1.12
C ILE A 132 8.39 5.52 0.70
N PHE A 133 7.47 5.63 1.65
CA PHE A 133 6.04 5.69 1.36
C PHE A 133 5.64 6.97 0.61
N VAL A 134 6.23 8.13 0.95
CA VAL A 134 6.04 9.38 0.19
C VAL A 134 6.49 9.20 -1.26
N LEU A 135 7.71 8.71 -1.48
CA LEU A 135 8.29 8.54 -2.81
C LEU A 135 7.49 7.55 -3.65
N LEU A 136 7.06 6.42 -3.05
CA LEU A 136 6.18 5.47 -3.72
C LEU A 136 4.83 6.08 -4.07
N GLY A 137 4.23 6.87 -3.17
CA GLY A 137 2.97 7.57 -3.43
C GLY A 137 3.07 8.55 -4.60
N LEU A 138 4.13 9.35 -4.63
CA LEU A 138 4.43 10.27 -5.74
C LEU A 138 4.66 9.51 -7.05
N PHE A 139 5.44 8.42 -7.02
CA PHE A 139 5.67 7.58 -8.17
C PHE A 139 4.36 7.02 -8.75
N VAL A 140 3.47 6.51 -7.89
CA VAL A 140 2.16 6.00 -8.33
C VAL A 140 1.29 7.11 -8.93
N LEU A 141 1.34 8.36 -8.41
CA LEU A 141 0.64 9.50 -9.02
C LEU A 141 1.18 9.85 -10.41
N ILE A 142 2.50 9.81 -10.58
CA ILE A 142 3.15 10.03 -11.88
C ILE A 142 2.68 8.96 -12.87
N VAL A 143 2.70 7.69 -12.47
CA VAL A 143 2.18 6.59 -13.30
C VAL A 143 0.71 6.80 -13.63
N ALA A 144 -0.12 7.21 -12.67
CA ALA A 144 -1.54 7.51 -12.92
C ALA A 144 -1.72 8.63 -13.96
N LYS A 145 -0.86 9.65 -13.95
CA LYS A 145 -0.88 10.76 -14.92
C LYS A 145 -0.47 10.27 -16.31
N ILE A 146 0.62 9.52 -16.43
CA ILE A 146 1.07 8.91 -17.69
C ILE A 146 -0.05 8.05 -18.26
N PHE A 147 -0.65 7.20 -17.42
CA PHE A 147 -1.74 6.31 -17.83
C PHE A 147 -2.98 7.06 -18.32
N LYS A 148 -3.32 8.19 -17.69
CA LYS A 148 -4.41 9.07 -18.15
C LYS A 148 -4.09 9.64 -19.54
N THR A 149 -2.89 10.16 -19.74
CA THR A 149 -2.44 10.69 -21.03
C THR A 149 -2.46 9.63 -22.12
N SER A 150 -2.05 8.39 -21.82
CA SER A 150 -2.14 7.28 -22.77
C SER A 150 -3.58 6.96 -23.18
N ILE A 151 -4.54 7.06 -22.26
CA ILE A 151 -5.97 6.87 -22.57
C ILE A 151 -6.48 8.00 -23.49
N GLU A 152 -6.09 9.24 -23.22
CA GLU A 152 -6.46 10.41 -24.05
C GLU A 152 -5.96 10.25 -25.48
N ILE A 153 -4.67 9.95 -25.66
CA ILE A 153 -4.06 9.69 -26.98
C ILE A 153 -4.76 8.54 -27.69
N LYS A 154 -5.08 7.45 -26.98
CA LYS A 154 -5.78 6.31 -27.56
C LYS A 154 -7.17 6.73 -28.07
N ASN A 155 -7.91 7.50 -27.28
CA ASN A 155 -9.25 7.95 -27.65
C ASN A 155 -9.21 8.90 -28.85
N GLU A 156 -8.24 9.80 -28.93
CA GLU A 156 -8.05 10.68 -30.10
C GLU A 156 -7.76 9.87 -31.38
N ASN A 157 -6.89 8.87 -31.28
CA ASN A 157 -6.59 7.99 -32.41
C ASN A 157 -7.79 7.14 -32.84
N ASP A 158 -8.58 6.62 -31.89
CA ASP A 158 -9.78 5.83 -32.16
C ASP A 158 -10.89 6.68 -32.84
N LEU A 159 -10.89 8.01 -32.70
CA LEU A 159 -11.85 8.93 -33.32
C LEU A 159 -11.47 9.37 -34.74
N THR A 160 -10.24 9.09 -35.18
CA THR A 160 -9.69 9.57 -36.46
C THR A 160 -9.67 8.48 -37.55
N ILE A 161 -10.07 7.25 -37.22
CA ILE A 161 -10.16 6.10 -38.15
C ILE A 161 -11.58 5.94 -38.67
#